data_AF-A0AAI8BDI5-F1
#
_entry.id   AF-A0AAI8BDI5-F1
#
_cell.length_a   1.000
_cell.length_b   1.000
_cell.length_c   1.000
_cell.angle_alpha   90.00
_cell.angle_beta   90.00
_cell.angle_gamma   90.00
#
_symmetry.space_group_name_H-M   'P 1'
#
loop_
_entity.id
_entity.type
_entity.pdbx_description
1 polymer ?
#
loop_
_entity_poly.entity_id
_entity_poly.type
_entity_poly.pdbx_seq_one_letter_code
_entity_poly.pdbx_strand_id
1 'polypeptide(L)' 'MSAEQIKEWGKGWNDCMRNRPPSGDSLAYRAGYFDALK' A
#
# COMPACT_ATOMS: atom_id res chain seq x y z
N MET A 1 6.35 -13.14 1.46
CA MET A 1 5.18 -12.34 1.90
C MET A 1 3.99 -13.27 2.04
N SER A 2 3.21 -13.14 3.11
CA SER A 2 1.93 -13.85 3.26
C SER A 2 0.87 -13.27 2.33
N ALA A 3 -0.24 -13.99 2.11
CA ALA A 3 -1.38 -13.49 1.32
C ALA A 3 -1.96 -12.19 1.90
N GLU A 4 -1.96 -12.04 3.23
CA GLU A 4 -2.39 -10.82 3.91
C GLU A 4 -1.45 -9.65 3.59
N GLN A 5 -0.13 -9.87 3.63
CA GLN A 5 0.85 -8.84 3.27
C GLN A 5 0.74 -8.41 1.81
N ILE A 6 0.49 -9.35 0.88
CA ILE A 6 0.28 -9.03 -0.55
C ILE A 6 -0.98 -8.17 -0.71
N LYS A 7 -2.07 -8.51 -0.01
CA LYS A 7 -3.32 -7.75 -0.04
C LYS A 7 -3.14 -6.34 0.51
N GLU A 8 -2.45 -6.18 1.63
CA GLU A 8 -2.17 -4.87 2.22
C GLU A 8 -1.29 -4.00 1.31
N TRP A 9 -0.25 -4.59 0.72
CA TRP A 9 0.59 -3.92 -0.27
C TRP A 9 -0.23 -3.42 -1.47
N GLY A 10 -1.06 -4.30 -2.05
CA GLY A 10 -1.92 -3.92 -3.18
C GLY A 10 -2.94 -2.85 -2.82
N LYS A 11 -3.42 -2.80 -1.57
CA LYS A 11 -4.28 -1.71 -1.07
C LYS A 11 -3.52 -0.38 -1.02
N GLY A 12 -2.29 -0.36 -0.49
CA GLY A 12 -1.46 0.84 -0.44
C GLY A 12 -1.17 1.42 -1.83
N TRP A 13 -0.81 0.56 -2.77
CA TRP A 13 -0.59 0.92 -4.17
C TRP A 13 -1.85 1.56 -4.78
N ASN A 14 -3.01 0.92 -4.57
CA ASN A 14 -4.30 1.39 -5.06
C ASN A 14 -4.78 2.72 -4.48
N ASP A 15 -4.51 2.98 -3.19
CA ASP A 15 -4.85 4.24 -2.54
C ASP A 15 -3.98 5.38 -3.10
N CYS A 16 -2.67 5.14 -3.27
CA CYS A 16 -1.75 6.09 -3.87
C CYS A 16 -2.18 6.48 -5.29
N MET A 17 -2.48 5.50 -6.16
CA MET A 17 -2.96 5.76 -7.53
C MET A 17 -4.28 6.54 -7.59
N ARG A 18 -5.05 6.55 -6.49
CA ARG A 18 -6.29 7.33 -6.35
C ARG A 18 -6.08 8.69 -5.67
N ASN A 19 -4.83 9.12 -5.45
CA ASN A 19 -4.47 10.31 -4.69
C ASN A 19 -5.13 10.37 -3.29
N ARG A 20 -5.34 9.21 -2.67
CA ARG A 20 -5.84 9.14 -1.29
C ARG A 20 -4.68 9.24 -0.32
N PRO A 21 -4.78 10.00 0.78
CA PRO A 21 -3.72 10.02 1.78
C PRO A 21 -3.50 8.61 2.37
N PRO A 22 -2.24 8.27 2.73
CA PRO A 22 -1.94 6.98 3.32
C PRO A 22 -2.65 6.87 4.68
N SER A 23 -3.33 5.74 4.90
CA SER A 23 -4.21 5.54 6.06
C SER A 23 -3.88 4.29 6.90
N GLY A 24 -2.87 3.52 6.50
CA GLY A 24 -2.50 2.27 7.16
C GLY A 24 -1.11 2.32 7.79
N ASP A 25 -1.01 1.80 9.01
CA ASP A 25 0.27 1.64 9.74
C ASP A 25 1.02 0.35 9.36
N SER A 26 0.39 -0.56 8.63
CA SER A 26 1.04 -1.79 8.15
C SER A 26 2.25 -1.46 7.27
N LEU A 27 3.36 -2.13 7.55
CA LEU A 27 4.58 -2.00 6.77
C LEU A 27 4.38 -2.43 5.31
N ALA A 28 3.55 -3.45 5.07
CA ALA A 28 3.22 -3.91 3.73
C ALA A 28 2.37 -2.89 2.97
N TYR A 29 1.37 -2.28 3.63
CA TYR A 29 0.58 -1.19 3.05
C TYR A 29 1.46 0.00 2.67
N ARG A 30 2.29 0.48 3.61
CA ARG A 30 3.18 1.62 3.36
C ARG A 30 4.16 1.33 2.22
N ALA A 31 4.70 0.11 2.16
CA ALA A 31 5.57 -0.31 1.07
C ALA A 31 4.86 -0.20 -0.29
N GLY A 32 3.60 -0.67 -0.41
CA GLY A 32 2.85 -0.54 -1.66
C GLY A 32 2.50 0.90 -2.02
N TYR A 33 2.17 1.73 -1.03
CA TYR A 33 1.88 3.14 -1.24
C TYR A 33 3.10 3.90 -1.75
N PHE A 34 4.28 3.72 -1.13
CA PHE A 34 5.51 4.40 -1.55
C PHE A 34 6.12 3.82 -2.84
N ASP A 35 5.86 2.54 -3.15
CA ASP A 35 6.24 1.96 -4.43
C ASP A 35 5.49 2.62 -5.59
N ALA A 36 4.19 2.89 -5.42
CA ALA A 36 3.36 3.59 -6.42
C ALA A 36 3.74 5.06 -6.66
N LEU A 37 4.53 5.68 -5.78
CA LEU A 37 5.01 7.07 -5.92
C LEU A 37 6.31 7.18 -6.74
N LYS A 38 6.99 6.08 -7.02
CA LYS A 38 8.23 6.03 -7.81
C LYS A 38 7.93 5.93 -9.31
#